data_AF-A0A0J8RM48-F1
#
_entry.id   AF-A0A0J8RM48-F1
#
_cell.length_a   1.000
_cell.length_b   1.000
_cell.length_c   1.000
_cell.angle_alpha   90.00
_cell.angle_beta   90.00
_cell.angle_gamma   90.00
#
_symmetry.space_group_name_H-M   'P 1'
#
loop_
_entity.id
_entity.type
_entity.pdbx_description
1 polymer ?
#
loop_
_entity_poly.entity_id
_entity_poly.type
_entity_poly.pdbx_seq_one_letter_code
_entity_poly.pdbx_strand_id
1 'polypeptide(L)'
;MPSTKILTFYRKQPFDLEARYAKPELIPGKPNPWIGRFSVKNVVADANDEFMVCKLKARLNLHGVLNVETGYYVEDVEIEEPIPEEKKEGDAMDTDGANGDSEKPKMRKVKKQVRKGDLPVISGTASLDKSKVEEYTEKENAMHMEDKLVADTEDKKNELESYIYELRDKIDGVYAEYSNDEEKEKVKAKLDQTEDWLYDDGEDTTKAVYVAKMDEIRFLAGPIIQRHLDKIEAERQAQLKAQEEAAAKKRAEEEAKRKAEEEAKKKEAVDTEMKDADADAPKAGNNDAEMEEVE
;
A
#
# COMPACT_ATOMS: atom_id res chain seq x y z
N MET A 1 -1.38 17.97 25.94
CA MET A 1 -0.99 18.20 24.53
C MET A 1 -1.59 17.08 23.71
N PRO A 2 -2.13 17.31 22.51
CA PRO A 2 -2.35 18.61 21.85
C PRO A 2 -3.30 19.53 22.67
N SER A 3 -3.50 20.76 22.22
CA SER A 3 -4.50 21.69 22.78
C SER A 3 -5.09 22.57 21.67
N THR A 4 -6.32 23.04 21.83
CA THR A 4 -6.97 23.94 20.87
C THR A 4 -7.78 24.97 21.63
N LYS A 5 -7.57 26.25 21.31
CA LYS A 5 -8.32 27.37 21.88
C LYS A 5 -8.87 28.22 20.74
N ILE A 6 -10.18 28.49 20.80
CA ILE A 6 -10.83 29.44 19.90
C ILE A 6 -10.73 30.81 20.56
N LEU A 7 -10.27 31.81 19.80
CA LEU A 7 -10.14 33.20 20.22
C LEU A 7 -11.12 34.04 19.40
N THR A 8 -11.98 34.81 20.05
CA THR A 8 -12.95 35.70 19.41
C THR A 8 -12.46 37.14 19.48
N PHE A 9 -12.46 37.84 18.35
CA PHE A 9 -12.05 39.24 18.22
C PHE A 9 -13.14 40.04 17.51
N TYR A 10 -13.36 41.28 17.96
CA TYR A 10 -14.26 42.23 17.32
C TYR A 10 -13.39 43.28 16.60
N ARG A 11 -13.42 43.29 15.27
CA ARG A 11 -12.51 44.10 14.44
C ARG A 11 -13.23 44.69 13.23
N LYS A 12 -12.73 45.81 12.72
CA LYS A 12 -13.21 46.50 11.50
C LYS A 12 -12.21 46.48 10.34
N GLN A 13 -10.98 46.04 10.59
CA GLN A 13 -9.85 46.10 9.68
C GLN A 13 -8.93 44.87 9.90
N PRO A 14 -8.08 44.51 8.90
CA PRO A 14 -7.05 43.49 9.06
C PRO A 14 -6.15 43.74 10.26
N PHE A 15 -5.69 42.68 10.92
CA PHE A 15 -4.90 42.79 12.14
C PHE A 15 -3.88 41.67 12.30
N ASP A 16 -2.79 42.00 13.01
CA ASP A 16 -1.74 41.05 13.38
C ASP A 16 -1.97 40.52 14.80
N LEU A 17 -1.65 39.24 15.00
CA LEU A 17 -1.47 38.62 16.31
C LEU A 17 -0.02 38.22 16.46
N GLU A 18 0.51 38.32 17.67
CA GLU A 18 1.87 37.90 17.98
C GLU A 18 1.86 36.92 19.16
N ALA A 19 2.48 35.76 18.95
CA ALA A 19 2.67 34.76 19.99
C ALA A 19 4.03 34.99 20.65
N ARG A 20 4.02 35.18 21.97
CA ARG A 20 5.23 35.29 22.80
C ARG A 20 5.07 34.47 24.08
N TYR A 21 6.18 34.01 24.65
CA TYR A 21 6.20 33.42 25.99
C TYR A 21 5.88 34.48 27.05
N ALA A 22 4.85 34.21 27.87
CA ALA A 22 4.37 35.15 28.88
C ALA A 22 5.34 35.40 30.05
N LYS A 23 6.32 34.51 30.26
CA LYS A 23 7.39 34.63 31.28
C LYS A 23 8.75 34.31 30.66
N PRO A 24 9.42 35.27 29.99
CA PRO A 24 10.71 35.03 29.33
C PRO A 24 11.82 34.55 30.27
N GLU A 25 11.74 34.91 31.55
CA GLU A 25 12.69 34.51 32.61
C GLU A 25 12.75 33.00 32.85
N LEU A 26 11.67 32.28 32.54
CA LEU A 26 11.59 30.82 32.70
C LEU A 26 12.14 30.05 31.49
N ILE A 27 12.60 30.73 30.45
CA ILE A 27 13.15 30.08 29.25
C ILE A 27 14.66 29.86 29.44
N PRO A 28 15.15 28.61 29.42
CA PRO A 28 16.58 28.33 29.48
C PRO A 28 17.35 29.06 28.36
N GLY A 29 18.48 29.69 28.70
CA GLY A 29 19.34 30.39 27.74
C GLY A 29 18.87 31.79 27.30
N LYS A 30 17.75 32.31 27.82
CA LYS A 30 17.19 33.64 27.47
C LYS A 30 17.05 33.90 25.94
N PRO A 31 16.56 32.96 25.12
CA PRO A 31 16.30 33.23 23.70
C PRO A 31 15.22 34.30 23.53
N ASN A 32 15.09 34.83 22.31
CA ASN A 32 14.00 35.73 21.96
C ASN A 32 12.64 35.08 22.34
N PRO A 33 11.79 35.72 23.18
CA PRO A 33 10.52 35.14 23.62
C PRO A 33 9.45 35.08 22.52
N TRP A 34 9.77 35.49 21.28
CA TRP A 34 8.92 35.41 20.11
C TRP A 34 8.74 33.98 19.58
N ILE A 35 7.50 33.60 19.29
CA ILE A 35 7.12 32.28 18.74
C ILE A 35 6.64 32.41 17.28
N GLY A 36 5.93 33.49 16.95
CA GLY A 36 5.41 33.73 15.61
C GLY A 36 4.48 34.94 15.53
N ARG A 37 4.27 35.45 14.32
CA ARG A 37 3.27 36.48 13.98
C ARG A 37 2.26 35.91 13.00
N PHE A 38 0.97 36.21 13.20
CA PHE A 38 -0.13 35.74 12.37
C PHE A 38 -0.95 36.94 11.89
N SER A 39 -0.91 37.23 10.60
CA SER A 39 -1.60 38.36 9.97
C SER A 39 -2.93 37.91 9.39
N VAL A 40 -4.04 38.41 9.92
CA VAL A 40 -5.40 38.06 9.45
C VAL A 40 -5.84 39.07 8.41
N LYS A 41 -6.08 38.60 7.19
CA LYS A 41 -6.50 39.42 6.05
C LYS A 41 -8.02 39.33 5.81
N ASN A 42 -8.52 40.21 4.95
CA ASN A 42 -9.93 40.29 4.52
C ASN A 42 -10.94 40.53 5.65
N VAL A 43 -10.52 41.19 6.74
CA VAL A 43 -11.42 41.69 7.78
C VAL A 43 -11.98 43.05 7.34
N VAL A 44 -13.29 43.13 7.15
CA VAL A 44 -14.02 44.35 6.76
C VAL A 44 -15.14 44.61 7.77
N ALA A 45 -15.49 45.87 8.00
CA ALA A 45 -16.70 46.21 8.76
C ALA A 45 -17.96 45.76 8.00
N ASP A 46 -19.00 45.39 8.74
CA ASP A 46 -20.31 45.05 8.15
C ASP A 46 -21.01 46.31 7.59
N ALA A 47 -22.07 46.15 6.80
CA ALA A 47 -22.79 47.22 6.09
C ALA A 47 -23.31 48.35 7.01
N ASN A 48 -23.45 48.08 8.31
CA ASN A 48 -23.86 49.04 9.34
C ASN A 48 -22.68 49.72 10.08
N ASP A 49 -21.44 49.58 9.59
CA ASP A 49 -20.19 49.90 10.31
C ASP A 49 -20.09 49.20 11.68
N GLU A 50 -20.60 47.97 11.76
CA GLU A 50 -20.54 47.14 12.97
C GLU A 50 -19.28 46.23 12.95
N PHE A 51 -18.85 45.75 14.12
CA PHE A 51 -17.63 44.96 14.26
C PHE A 51 -17.81 43.53 13.72
N MET A 52 -16.93 43.12 12.80
CA MET A 52 -16.85 41.74 12.32
C MET A 52 -16.36 40.82 13.44
N VAL A 53 -17.15 39.80 13.78
CA VAL A 53 -16.84 38.82 14.84
C VAL A 53 -15.92 37.73 14.27
N CYS A 54 -14.61 37.96 14.39
CA CYS A 54 -13.57 37.09 13.88
C CYS A 54 -13.22 36.01 14.92
N LYS A 55 -13.40 34.72 14.58
CA LYS A 55 -13.02 33.57 15.42
C LYS A 55 -11.81 32.87 14.83
N LEU A 56 -10.71 32.83 15.59
CA LEU A 56 -9.44 32.21 15.20
C LEU A 56 -9.21 30.93 16.00
N LYS A 57 -8.79 29.85 15.33
CA LYS A 57 -8.52 28.56 15.96
C LYS A 57 -7.02 28.37 16.16
N ALA A 58 -6.52 28.70 17.36
CA ALA A 58 -5.15 28.43 17.74
C ALA A 58 -5.01 26.99 18.23
N ARG A 59 -4.10 26.21 17.63
CA ARG A 59 -3.81 24.82 17.99
C ARG A 59 -2.35 24.65 18.37
N LEU A 60 -2.10 24.05 19.53
CA LEU A 60 -0.81 23.45 19.87
C LEU A 60 -0.84 21.99 19.39
N ASN A 61 0.02 21.62 18.45
CA ASN A 61 0.07 20.26 17.91
C ASN A 61 0.75 19.27 18.91
N LEU A 62 0.87 17.99 18.53
CA LEU A 62 1.51 16.97 19.38
C LEU A 62 3.00 17.27 19.63
N HIS A 63 3.66 17.93 18.67
CA HIS A 63 5.07 18.32 18.72
C HIS A 63 5.32 19.64 19.47
N GLY A 64 4.29 20.24 20.09
CA GLY A 64 4.43 21.51 20.82
C GLY A 64 4.53 22.76 19.93
N VAL A 65 4.26 22.67 18.63
CA VAL A 65 4.26 23.81 17.70
C VAL A 65 2.88 24.48 17.68
N LEU A 66 2.87 25.81 17.71
CA LEU A 66 1.67 26.65 17.67
C LEU A 66 1.28 26.98 16.22
N ASN A 67 0.15 26.44 15.77
CA ASN A 67 -0.41 26.71 14.45
C ASN A 67 -1.69 27.54 14.58
N VAL A 68 -1.83 28.57 13.73
CA VAL A 68 -3.06 29.36 13.53
C VAL A 68 -3.32 29.41 12.03
N GLU A 69 -4.01 28.39 11.53
CA GLU A 69 -4.09 28.08 10.09
C GLU A 69 -5.33 28.69 9.41
N THR A 70 -6.45 28.76 10.13
CA THR A 70 -7.71 29.33 9.63
C THR A 70 -8.39 30.19 10.69
N GLY A 71 -8.88 31.35 10.24
CA GLY A 71 -9.92 32.11 10.91
C GLY A 71 -11.23 32.00 10.16
N TYR A 72 -12.34 32.29 10.83
CA TYR A 72 -13.64 32.46 10.20
C TYR A 72 -14.39 33.60 10.88
N TYR A 73 -15.28 34.26 10.15
CA TYR A 73 -16.12 35.31 10.71
C TYR A 73 -17.57 34.86 10.84
N VAL A 74 -18.27 35.54 11.73
CA VAL A 74 -19.62 35.22 12.16
C VAL A 74 -20.45 36.50 12.17
N GLU A 75 -21.68 36.40 11.67
CA GLU A 75 -22.70 37.45 11.76
C GLU A 75 -23.91 36.92 12.53
N ASP A 76 -24.60 37.81 13.25
CA ASP A 76 -25.84 37.51 13.95
C ASP A 76 -27.01 37.61 12.97
N VAL A 77 -27.58 36.47 12.57
CA VAL A 77 -28.79 36.41 11.74
C VAL A 77 -30.00 36.20 12.65
N GLU A 78 -31.02 37.05 12.54
CA GLU A 78 -32.31 36.83 13.20
C GLU A 78 -33.03 35.66 12.51
N ILE A 79 -33.31 34.59 13.26
CA ILE A 79 -34.11 33.45 12.80
C ILE A 79 -35.31 33.33 13.73
N GLU A 80 -36.50 33.25 13.14
CA GLU A 80 -37.76 33.05 13.86
C GLU A 80 -38.09 31.56 13.91
N GLU A 81 -37.95 30.95 15.09
CA GLU A 81 -38.35 29.57 15.37
C GLU A 81 -39.64 29.60 16.23
N PRO A 82 -40.71 28.83 15.89
CA PRO A 82 -41.94 28.76 16.67
C PRO A 82 -41.77 27.89 17.93
N ILE A 83 -42.39 28.30 19.04
CA ILE A 83 -42.28 27.65 20.35
C ILE A 83 -43.15 26.38 20.38
N PRO A 84 -42.64 25.20 20.80
CA PRO A 84 -43.47 24.05 21.15
C PRO A 84 -44.22 24.30 22.46
N GLU A 85 -45.55 24.21 22.46
CA GLU A 85 -46.36 24.37 23.66
C GLU A 85 -46.30 23.13 24.57
N GLU A 86 -45.86 23.30 25.82
CA GLU A 86 -46.05 22.29 26.86
C GLU A 86 -47.48 22.36 27.41
N LYS A 87 -48.20 21.24 27.37
CA LYS A 87 -49.51 21.09 28.03
C LYS A 87 -49.39 21.31 29.54
N LYS A 88 -50.33 22.04 30.12
CA LYS A 88 -50.70 21.90 31.54
C LYS A 88 -52.21 21.74 31.69
N GLU A 89 -52.59 20.71 32.42
CA GLU A 89 -53.94 20.45 32.93
C GLU A 89 -54.23 21.41 34.11
N GLY A 90 -55.50 21.74 34.38
CA GLY A 90 -55.87 22.36 35.67
C GLY A 90 -57.04 23.34 35.76
N ASP A 91 -58.25 22.87 35.41
CA ASP A 91 -59.50 23.11 36.16
C ASP A 91 -60.24 24.49 36.19
N ALA A 92 -61.56 24.38 36.44
CA ALA A 92 -62.58 25.37 36.86
C ALA A 92 -63.25 26.36 35.87
N MET A 93 -64.58 26.20 35.78
CA MET A 93 -65.68 27.02 35.21
C MET A 93 -65.52 28.56 35.30
N ASP A 94 -66.07 29.39 34.40
CA ASP A 94 -67.53 29.56 34.15
C ASP A 94 -67.89 30.20 32.77
N THR A 95 -69.19 30.40 32.57
CA THR A 95 -70.06 30.64 31.40
C THR A 95 -69.73 31.70 30.31
N ASP A 96 -69.98 31.23 29.07
CA ASP A 96 -70.77 31.83 27.96
C ASP A 96 -70.26 33.06 27.16
N GLY A 97 -70.56 33.07 25.85
CA GLY A 97 -70.31 34.20 24.92
C GLY A 97 -69.39 33.87 23.73
N ALA A 98 -69.97 33.65 22.55
CA ALA A 98 -69.24 33.29 21.33
C ALA A 98 -68.54 34.47 20.62
N ASN A 99 -67.28 34.27 20.20
CA ASN A 99 -66.80 34.61 18.85
C ASN A 99 -65.42 33.98 18.61
N GLY A 100 -65.19 33.50 17.38
CA GLY A 100 -63.91 32.90 17.01
C GLY A 100 -62.92 33.91 16.46
N ASP A 101 -61.66 33.82 16.87
CA ASP A 101 -60.50 34.18 16.04
C ASP A 101 -59.35 33.22 16.39
N SER A 102 -58.54 32.84 15.40
CA SER A 102 -57.50 31.83 15.59
C SER A 102 -56.21 32.48 16.09
N GLU A 103 -55.88 32.32 17.38
CA GLU A 103 -54.61 32.80 17.93
C GLU A 103 -53.43 32.21 17.15
N LYS A 104 -52.70 33.08 16.45
CA LYS A 104 -51.43 32.72 15.80
C LYS A 104 -50.36 32.54 16.88
N PRO A 105 -49.55 31.46 16.85
CA PRO A 105 -48.53 31.22 17.85
C PRO A 105 -47.50 32.35 17.87
N LYS A 106 -47.14 32.83 19.07
CA LYS A 106 -46.21 33.95 19.28
C LYS A 106 -44.80 33.55 18.85
N MET A 107 -44.36 34.07 17.70
CA MET A 107 -42.97 33.95 17.25
C MET A 107 -42.03 34.72 18.18
N ARG A 108 -40.90 34.12 18.56
CA ARG A 108 -39.83 34.79 19.30
C ARG A 108 -38.60 34.87 18.40
N LYS A 109 -38.18 36.10 18.09
CA LYS A 109 -36.93 36.36 17.38
C LYS A 109 -35.74 35.88 18.21
N VAL A 110 -34.87 35.06 17.61
CA VAL A 110 -33.61 34.62 18.22
C VAL A 110 -32.46 34.99 17.29
N LYS A 111 -31.48 35.75 17.80
CA LYS A 111 -30.23 36.03 17.09
C LYS A 111 -29.35 34.77 17.11
N LYS A 112 -29.06 34.22 15.93
CA LYS A 112 -28.24 33.01 15.76
C LYS A 112 -26.94 33.38 15.05
N GLN A 113 -25.82 33.02 15.67
CA GLN A 113 -24.49 33.24 15.12
C GLN A 113 -24.17 32.24 14.01
N VAL A 114 -24.07 32.72 12.76
CA VAL A 114 -23.78 31.89 11.58
C VAL A 114 -22.40 32.22 11.02
N ARG A 115 -21.57 31.19 10.74
CA ARG A 115 -20.29 31.36 10.03
C ARG A 115 -20.58 31.80 8.59
N LYS A 116 -20.11 32.98 8.20
CA LYS A 116 -20.38 33.57 6.89
C LYS A 116 -19.23 33.40 5.88
N GLY A 117 -18.00 33.26 6.36
CA GLY A 117 -16.86 32.96 5.51
C GLY A 117 -15.56 32.81 6.29
N ASP A 118 -14.49 32.55 5.55
CA ASP A 118 -13.17 32.25 6.09
C ASP A 118 -12.20 33.41 5.91
N LEU A 119 -11.37 33.62 6.92
CA LEU A 119 -10.36 34.67 6.97
C LEU A 119 -8.99 34.04 6.72
N PRO A 120 -8.30 34.38 5.61
CA PRO A 120 -6.96 33.89 5.34
C PRO A 120 -5.98 34.45 6.37
N VAL A 121 -5.22 33.55 6.99
CA VAL A 121 -4.18 33.87 7.99
C VAL A 121 -2.81 33.62 7.37
N ILE A 122 -1.94 34.62 7.37
CA ILE A 122 -0.54 34.46 6.98
C ILE A 122 0.30 34.28 8.24
N SER A 123 0.91 33.11 8.39
CA SER A 123 1.81 32.79 9.50
C SER A 123 3.27 33.11 9.15
N GLY A 124 3.86 34.08 9.85
CA GLY A 124 5.32 34.25 9.92
C GLY A 124 5.84 33.58 11.19
N THR A 125 6.39 32.37 11.06
CA THR A 125 7.01 31.62 12.17
C THR A 125 8.49 31.41 11.90
N ALA A 126 9.19 30.63 12.72
CA ALA A 126 10.57 30.20 12.46
C ALA A 126 10.69 29.11 11.36
N SER A 127 9.57 28.65 10.78
CA SER A 127 9.56 27.72 9.65
C SER A 127 10.21 28.32 8.39
N LEU A 128 10.88 27.48 7.58
CA LEU A 128 11.30 27.86 6.24
C LEU A 128 10.10 28.15 5.33
N ASP A 129 10.24 29.14 4.45
CA ASP A 129 9.30 29.41 3.36
C ASP A 129 9.27 28.24 2.36
N LYS A 130 8.10 27.97 1.75
CA LYS A 130 7.92 26.84 0.80
C LYS A 130 8.98 26.82 -0.32
N SER A 131 9.30 27.99 -0.88
CA SER A 131 10.32 28.12 -1.93
C SER A 131 11.73 27.73 -1.46
N LYS A 132 12.09 27.94 -0.20
CA LYS A 132 13.39 27.48 0.36
C LYS A 132 13.37 25.99 0.67
N VAL A 133 12.21 25.45 1.08
CA VAL A 133 12.04 24.00 1.24
C VAL A 133 12.21 23.30 -0.10
N GLU A 134 11.61 23.84 -1.17
CA GLU A 134 11.78 23.35 -2.54
C GLU A 134 13.26 23.44 -2.99
N GLU A 135 13.91 24.60 -2.86
CA GLU A 135 15.34 24.79 -3.19
C GLU A 135 16.27 23.81 -2.44
N TYR A 136 16.05 23.59 -1.14
CA TYR A 136 16.87 22.66 -0.36
C TYR A 136 16.54 21.20 -0.68
N THR A 137 15.29 20.88 -1.05
CA THR A 137 14.92 19.54 -1.53
C THR A 137 15.59 19.22 -2.86
N GLU A 138 15.66 20.18 -3.79
CA GLU A 138 16.38 20.01 -5.06
C GLU A 138 17.89 19.79 -4.85
N LYS A 139 18.51 20.53 -3.92
CA LYS A 139 19.92 20.36 -3.56
C LYS A 139 20.21 19.00 -2.91
N GLU A 140 19.35 18.56 -1.98
CA GLU A 140 19.46 17.23 -1.35
C GLU A 140 19.32 16.12 -2.40
N ASN A 141 18.35 16.23 -3.30
CA ASN A 141 18.16 15.28 -4.39
C ASN A 141 19.38 15.23 -5.34
N ALA A 142 20.02 16.38 -5.62
CA ALA A 142 21.22 16.42 -6.44
C ALA A 142 22.40 15.68 -5.77
N MET A 143 22.68 15.97 -4.50
CA MET A 143 23.72 15.28 -3.72
C MET A 143 23.44 13.77 -3.65
N HIS A 144 22.19 13.37 -3.39
CA HIS A 144 21.79 11.97 -3.37
C HIS A 144 21.97 11.27 -4.74
N MET A 145 21.73 11.97 -5.85
CA MET A 145 21.96 11.42 -7.20
C MET A 145 23.45 11.29 -7.51
N GLU A 146 24.31 12.20 -7.03
CA GLU A 146 25.76 12.11 -7.16
C GLU A 146 26.32 10.94 -6.32
N ASP A 147 25.98 10.87 -5.02
CA ASP A 147 26.35 9.75 -4.14
C ASP A 147 25.94 8.40 -4.73
N LYS A 148 24.69 8.33 -5.23
CA LYS A 148 24.19 7.12 -5.89
C LYS A 148 24.97 6.81 -7.16
N LEU A 149 25.32 7.80 -7.99
CA LEU A 149 26.09 7.56 -9.22
C LEU A 149 27.48 7.02 -8.91
N VAL A 150 28.13 7.49 -7.84
CA VAL A 150 29.41 6.95 -7.38
C VAL A 150 29.25 5.49 -6.93
N ALA A 151 28.31 5.20 -6.03
CA ALA A 151 28.04 3.82 -5.58
C ALA A 151 27.68 2.88 -6.74
N ASP A 152 26.77 3.28 -7.63
CA ASP A 152 26.40 2.57 -8.85
C ASP A 152 27.59 2.32 -9.81
N THR A 153 28.65 3.14 -9.72
CA THR A 153 29.88 3.05 -10.53
C THR A 153 30.86 2.08 -9.90
N GLU A 154 31.08 2.18 -8.58
CA GLU A 154 31.88 1.22 -7.79
C GLU A 154 31.28 -0.19 -7.86
N ASP A 155 29.97 -0.33 -7.72
CA ASP A 155 29.26 -1.61 -7.89
C ASP A 155 29.51 -2.23 -9.28
N LYS A 156 29.58 -1.41 -10.34
CA LYS A 156 29.90 -1.91 -11.69
C LYS A 156 31.38 -2.23 -11.92
N LYS A 157 32.29 -1.57 -11.19
CA LYS A 157 33.70 -1.96 -11.12
C LYS A 157 33.83 -3.35 -10.48
N ASN A 158 33.21 -3.52 -9.31
CA ASN A 158 33.22 -4.78 -8.53
C ASN A 158 32.51 -5.94 -9.26
N GLU A 159 31.42 -5.66 -9.98
CA GLU A 159 30.73 -6.65 -10.83
C GLU A 159 31.62 -7.12 -12.00
N LEU A 160 32.35 -6.19 -12.64
CA LEU A 160 33.29 -6.52 -13.71
C LEU A 160 34.46 -7.36 -13.19
N GLU A 161 35.08 -6.97 -12.07
CA GLU A 161 36.15 -7.72 -11.40
C GLU A 161 35.71 -9.14 -11.04
N SER A 162 34.55 -9.27 -10.39
CA SER A 162 33.97 -10.56 -10.02
C SER A 162 33.68 -11.43 -11.25
N TYR A 163 33.15 -10.83 -12.32
CA TYR A 163 32.83 -11.53 -13.57
C TYR A 163 34.08 -12.02 -14.30
N ILE A 164 35.19 -11.27 -14.23
CA ILE A 164 36.49 -11.70 -14.79
C ILE A 164 36.97 -12.97 -14.08
N TYR A 165 37.00 -12.98 -12.75
CA TYR A 165 37.42 -14.15 -11.97
C TYR A 165 36.49 -15.35 -12.17
N GLU A 166 35.17 -15.14 -12.13
CA GLU A 166 34.18 -16.20 -12.34
C GLU A 166 34.28 -16.83 -13.75
N LEU A 167 34.45 -16.01 -14.79
CA LEU A 167 34.54 -16.51 -16.16
C LEU A 167 35.89 -17.18 -16.45
N ARG A 168 36.99 -16.72 -15.82
CA ARG A 168 38.31 -17.37 -15.92
C ARG A 168 38.30 -18.78 -15.33
N ASP A 169 37.60 -19.02 -14.22
CA ASP A 169 37.41 -20.38 -13.68
C ASP A 169 36.51 -21.21 -14.62
N LYS A 170 35.37 -20.65 -15.04
CA LYS A 170 34.40 -21.40 -15.86
C LYS A 170 34.89 -21.75 -17.25
N ILE A 171 35.76 -20.97 -17.88
CA ILE A 171 36.25 -21.26 -19.24
C ILE A 171 37.10 -22.53 -19.31
N ASP A 172 37.83 -22.85 -18.23
CA ASP A 172 38.64 -24.07 -18.08
C ASP A 172 37.90 -25.20 -17.35
N GLY A 173 36.88 -24.86 -16.56
CA GLY A 173 35.96 -25.83 -15.96
C GLY A 173 34.72 -26.08 -16.82
N VAL A 174 33.60 -25.51 -16.40
CA VAL A 174 32.24 -25.83 -16.89
C VAL A 174 32.05 -25.63 -18.40
N TYR A 175 32.77 -24.68 -19.00
CA TYR A 175 32.66 -24.34 -20.43
C TYR A 175 33.72 -25.01 -21.32
N ALA A 176 34.60 -25.83 -20.75
CA ALA A 176 35.74 -26.42 -21.46
C ALA A 176 35.36 -27.37 -22.62
N GLU A 177 34.21 -28.06 -22.52
CA GLU A 177 33.68 -28.93 -23.58
C GLU A 177 32.97 -28.16 -24.72
N TYR A 178 32.67 -26.87 -24.53
CA TYR A 178 31.77 -26.08 -25.40
C TYR A 178 32.50 -25.04 -26.23
N SER A 179 33.82 -24.99 -26.10
CA SER A 179 34.73 -24.03 -26.75
C SER A 179 35.95 -24.75 -27.29
N ASN A 180 36.42 -24.32 -28.46
CA ASN A 180 37.72 -24.74 -28.99
C ASN A 180 38.85 -23.89 -28.38
N ASP A 181 40.10 -24.33 -28.54
CA ASP A 181 41.24 -23.69 -27.89
C ASP A 181 41.46 -22.23 -28.34
N GLU A 182 41.17 -21.91 -29.61
CA GLU A 182 41.24 -20.54 -30.14
C GLU A 182 40.17 -19.61 -29.54
N GLU A 183 38.94 -20.12 -29.32
CA GLU A 183 37.88 -19.41 -28.60
C GLU A 183 38.24 -19.18 -27.14
N LYS A 184 38.81 -20.18 -26.46
CA LYS A 184 39.29 -20.06 -25.06
C LYS A 184 40.40 -19.04 -24.94
N GLU A 185 41.42 -19.11 -25.81
CA GLU A 185 42.56 -18.20 -25.79
C GLU A 185 42.12 -16.74 -26.02
N LYS A 186 41.19 -16.51 -26.98
CA LYS A 186 40.60 -15.17 -27.21
C LYS A 186 39.85 -14.63 -25.99
N VAL A 187 39.05 -15.47 -25.31
CA VAL A 187 38.34 -15.05 -24.09
C VAL A 187 39.33 -14.75 -22.96
N LYS A 188 40.30 -15.64 -22.70
CA LYS A 188 41.32 -15.43 -21.65
C LYS A 188 42.14 -14.16 -21.90
N ALA A 189 42.69 -14.00 -23.11
CA ALA A 189 43.45 -12.80 -23.46
C ALA A 189 42.63 -11.51 -23.29
N LYS A 190 41.31 -11.57 -23.53
CA LYS A 190 40.41 -10.42 -23.28
C LYS A 190 40.14 -10.19 -21.79
N LEU A 191 40.03 -11.25 -20.98
CA LEU A 191 39.91 -11.16 -19.52
C LEU A 191 41.17 -10.53 -18.92
N ASP A 192 42.35 -11.05 -19.26
CA ASP A 192 43.64 -10.56 -18.80
C ASP A 192 43.81 -9.06 -19.15
N GLN A 193 43.59 -8.67 -20.41
CA GLN A 193 43.61 -7.26 -20.84
C GLN A 193 42.59 -6.36 -20.13
N THR A 194 41.50 -6.91 -19.60
CA THR A 194 40.47 -6.12 -18.91
C THR A 194 40.75 -6.04 -17.41
N GLU A 195 41.41 -7.04 -16.82
CA GLU A 195 41.95 -7.00 -15.46
C GLU A 195 43.13 -6.03 -15.34
N ASP A 196 44.12 -6.13 -16.25
CA ASP A 196 45.25 -5.19 -16.31
C ASP A 196 44.73 -3.74 -16.43
N TRP A 197 43.78 -3.51 -17.33
CA TRP A 197 43.13 -2.21 -17.47
C TRP A 197 42.39 -1.75 -16.21
N LEU A 198 41.79 -2.64 -15.42
CA LEU A 198 41.03 -2.29 -14.21
C LEU A 198 41.92 -1.73 -13.09
N TYR A 199 43.19 -2.17 -13.04
CA TYR A 199 44.18 -1.71 -12.07
C TYR A 199 45.07 -0.55 -12.57
N ASP A 200 45.08 -0.29 -13.89
CA ASP A 200 45.71 0.89 -14.52
C ASP A 200 44.66 1.98 -14.87
N ASP A 201 44.46 2.30 -16.16
CA ASP A 201 43.60 3.39 -16.68
C ASP A 201 42.10 3.27 -16.32
N GLY A 202 41.68 2.12 -15.79
CA GLY A 202 40.32 1.79 -15.40
C GLY A 202 40.04 1.91 -13.90
N GLU A 203 40.96 2.45 -13.09
CA GLU A 203 40.71 2.60 -11.64
C GLU A 203 39.55 3.56 -11.34
N ASP A 204 39.54 4.72 -11.99
CA ASP A 204 38.52 5.77 -11.85
C ASP A 204 37.97 6.14 -13.24
N THR A 205 36.82 5.57 -13.58
CA THR A 205 36.13 5.84 -14.85
C THR A 205 34.62 5.73 -14.70
N THR A 206 33.89 6.18 -15.71
CA THR A 206 32.42 6.22 -15.66
C THR A 206 31.81 4.81 -15.69
N LYS A 207 30.66 4.64 -15.01
CA LYS A 207 29.81 3.43 -15.08
C LYS A 207 29.62 2.86 -16.49
N ALA A 208 29.48 3.74 -17.48
CA ALA A 208 29.27 3.35 -18.88
C ALA A 208 30.48 2.61 -19.48
N VAL A 209 31.70 2.94 -19.07
CA VAL A 209 32.93 2.28 -19.53
C VAL A 209 33.05 0.88 -18.93
N TYR A 210 32.78 0.71 -17.64
CA TYR A 210 32.73 -0.63 -17.01
C TYR A 210 31.69 -1.54 -17.67
N VAL A 211 30.49 -1.00 -17.95
CA VAL A 211 29.45 -1.74 -18.69
C VAL A 211 29.90 -2.13 -20.09
N ALA A 212 30.52 -1.20 -20.84
CA ALA A 212 31.04 -1.51 -22.18
C ALA A 212 32.11 -2.61 -22.16
N LYS A 213 33.06 -2.58 -21.22
CA LYS A 213 34.07 -3.64 -21.03
C LYS A 213 33.44 -4.99 -20.70
N MET A 214 32.44 -5.01 -19.83
CA MET A 214 31.70 -6.22 -19.50
C MET A 214 30.93 -6.79 -20.70
N ASP A 215 30.32 -5.92 -21.53
CA ASP A 215 29.61 -6.33 -22.73
C ASP A 215 30.57 -6.79 -23.86
N GLU A 216 31.78 -6.25 -23.95
CA GLU A 216 32.86 -6.79 -24.81
C GLU A 216 33.26 -8.23 -24.42
N ILE A 217 33.39 -8.51 -23.11
CA ILE A 217 33.66 -9.88 -22.62
C ILE A 217 32.47 -10.80 -22.93
N ARG A 218 31.24 -10.35 -22.63
CA ARG A 218 29.99 -11.10 -22.90
C ARG A 218 29.80 -11.39 -24.39
N PHE A 219 30.22 -10.51 -25.28
CA PHE A 219 30.15 -10.73 -26.72
C PHE A 219 31.03 -11.91 -27.18
N LEU A 220 32.23 -12.04 -26.62
CA LEU A 220 33.15 -13.15 -26.93
C LEU A 220 32.74 -14.46 -26.23
N ALA A 221 32.34 -14.40 -24.96
CA ALA A 221 31.99 -15.57 -24.17
C ALA A 221 30.56 -16.07 -24.41
N GLY A 222 29.65 -15.20 -24.84
CA GLY A 222 28.23 -15.48 -25.05
C GLY A 222 27.94 -16.71 -25.91
N PRO A 223 28.58 -16.90 -27.08
CA PRO A 223 28.40 -18.11 -27.88
C PRO A 223 28.78 -19.41 -27.16
N ILE A 224 29.82 -19.37 -26.32
CA ILE A 224 30.29 -20.53 -25.55
C ILE A 224 29.30 -20.85 -24.42
N ILE A 225 28.89 -19.80 -23.69
CA ILE A 225 27.89 -19.90 -22.61
C ILE A 225 26.57 -20.42 -23.17
N GLN A 226 26.13 -19.95 -24.34
CA GLN A 226 24.88 -20.40 -24.96
C GLN A 226 24.93 -21.88 -25.33
N ARG A 227 26.00 -22.37 -25.98
CA ARG A 227 26.18 -23.82 -26.27
C ARG A 227 26.07 -24.69 -25.02
N HIS A 228 26.60 -24.20 -23.90
CA HIS A 228 26.50 -24.88 -22.61
C HIS A 228 25.07 -24.88 -22.05
N LEU A 229 24.40 -23.71 -22.05
CA LEU A 229 23.01 -23.58 -21.60
C LEU A 229 22.06 -24.44 -22.45
N ASP A 230 22.25 -24.49 -23.76
CA ASP A 230 21.45 -25.29 -24.69
C ASP A 230 21.53 -26.79 -24.35
N LYS A 231 22.72 -27.31 -23.98
CA LYS A 231 22.88 -28.71 -23.55
C LYS A 231 22.23 -28.96 -22.19
N ILE A 232 22.42 -28.08 -21.20
CA ILE A 232 21.75 -28.21 -19.89
C ILE A 232 20.23 -28.23 -20.05
N GLU A 233 19.67 -27.35 -20.87
CA GLU A 233 18.23 -27.29 -21.09
C GLU A 233 17.72 -28.51 -21.88
N ALA A 234 18.48 -29.03 -22.85
CA ALA A 234 18.16 -30.29 -23.51
C ALA A 234 18.17 -31.49 -22.55
N GLU A 235 19.16 -31.59 -21.66
CA GLU A 235 19.24 -32.62 -20.61
C GLU A 235 18.06 -32.49 -19.62
N ARG A 236 17.71 -31.27 -19.22
CA ARG A 236 16.56 -30.97 -18.36
C ARG A 236 15.23 -31.39 -18.99
N GLN A 237 15.03 -31.08 -20.27
CA GLN A 237 13.83 -31.47 -21.00
C GLN A 237 13.75 -32.98 -21.22
N ALA A 238 14.89 -33.66 -21.42
CA ALA A 238 14.95 -35.12 -21.46
C ALA A 238 14.57 -35.74 -20.10
N GLN A 239 15.08 -35.19 -18.98
CA GLN A 239 14.70 -35.63 -17.64
C GLN A 239 13.22 -35.40 -17.34
N LEU A 240 12.65 -34.26 -17.70
CA LEU A 240 11.22 -33.97 -17.52
C LEU A 240 10.36 -34.96 -18.31
N LYS A 241 10.66 -35.20 -19.59
CA LYS A 241 9.94 -36.19 -20.41
C LYS A 241 10.04 -37.60 -19.82
N ALA A 242 11.23 -38.02 -19.37
CA ALA A 242 11.41 -39.32 -18.72
C ALA A 242 10.62 -39.44 -17.40
N GLN A 243 10.50 -38.36 -16.62
CA GLN A 243 9.67 -38.32 -15.40
C GLN A 243 8.17 -38.36 -15.74
N GLU A 244 7.72 -37.64 -16.76
CA GLU A 244 6.33 -37.66 -17.25
C GLU A 244 5.93 -39.04 -17.79
N GLU A 245 6.81 -39.69 -18.56
CA GLU A 245 6.63 -41.05 -19.07
C GLU A 245 6.60 -42.08 -17.94
N ALA A 246 7.51 -41.98 -16.96
CA ALA A 246 7.50 -42.84 -15.78
C ALA A 246 6.23 -42.65 -14.93
N ALA A 247 5.77 -41.41 -14.75
CA ALA A 247 4.53 -41.09 -14.05
C ALA A 247 3.27 -41.51 -14.85
N ALA A 248 3.30 -41.46 -16.18
CA ALA A 248 2.23 -41.99 -17.04
C ALA A 248 2.17 -43.52 -16.95
N LYS A 249 3.31 -44.21 -17.03
CA LYS A 249 3.40 -45.67 -16.87
C LYS A 249 2.91 -46.12 -15.48
N LYS A 250 3.34 -45.44 -14.41
CA LYS A 250 2.88 -45.73 -13.05
C LYS A 250 1.36 -45.55 -12.90
N ARG A 251 0.81 -44.46 -13.44
CA ARG A 251 -0.67 -44.23 -13.45
C ARG A 251 -1.40 -45.31 -14.25
N ALA A 252 -0.87 -45.75 -15.38
CA ALA A 252 -1.45 -46.82 -16.18
C ALA A 252 -1.40 -48.18 -15.45
N GLU A 253 -0.32 -48.49 -14.74
CA GLU A 253 -0.21 -49.69 -13.90
C GLU A 253 -1.17 -49.66 -12.70
N GLU A 254 -1.33 -48.49 -12.05
CA GLU A 254 -2.31 -48.28 -10.96
C GLU A 254 -3.76 -48.41 -11.47
N GLU A 255 -4.08 -47.83 -12.64
CA GLU A 255 -5.41 -47.96 -13.26
C GLU A 255 -5.70 -49.39 -13.74
N ALA A 256 -4.70 -50.09 -14.30
CA ALA A 256 -4.83 -51.48 -14.72
C ALA A 256 -5.06 -52.41 -13.51
N LYS A 257 -4.35 -52.20 -12.39
CA LYS A 257 -4.62 -52.91 -11.13
C LYS A 257 -6.03 -52.64 -10.63
N ARG A 258 -6.47 -51.38 -10.60
CA ARG A 258 -7.84 -51.03 -10.17
C ARG A 258 -8.92 -51.69 -11.05
N LYS A 259 -8.72 -51.72 -12.37
CA LYS A 259 -9.64 -52.43 -13.30
C LYS A 259 -9.64 -53.94 -13.08
N ALA A 260 -8.47 -54.55 -12.87
CA ALA A 260 -8.36 -55.97 -12.58
C ALA A 260 -9.03 -56.35 -11.24
N GLU A 261 -8.89 -55.53 -10.21
CA GLU A 261 -9.61 -55.69 -8.93
C GLU A 261 -11.12 -55.51 -9.09
N GLU A 262 -11.57 -54.58 -9.92
CA GLU A 262 -13.00 -54.37 -10.21
C GLU A 262 -13.60 -55.52 -11.03
N GLU A 263 -12.87 -56.06 -12.01
CA GLU A 263 -13.27 -57.27 -12.73
C GLU A 263 -13.26 -58.52 -11.86
N ALA A 264 -12.29 -58.67 -10.95
CA ALA A 264 -12.25 -59.78 -10.00
C ALA A 264 -13.49 -59.75 -9.10
N LYS A 265 -13.82 -58.58 -8.53
CA LYS A 265 -15.04 -58.39 -7.71
C LYS A 265 -16.33 -58.64 -8.50
N LYS A 266 -16.39 -58.24 -9.78
CA LYS A 266 -17.53 -58.55 -10.66
C LYS A 266 -17.65 -60.04 -10.97
N LYS A 267 -16.54 -60.75 -11.16
CA LYS A 267 -16.52 -62.21 -11.36
C LYS A 267 -16.94 -62.94 -10.09
N GLU A 268 -16.44 -62.54 -8.91
CA GLU A 268 -16.89 -63.07 -7.62
C GLU A 268 -18.39 -62.86 -7.41
N ALA A 269 -18.94 -61.67 -7.75
CA ALA A 269 -20.37 -61.39 -7.66
C ALA A 269 -21.22 -62.30 -8.58
N VAL A 270 -20.78 -62.54 -9.82
CA VAL A 270 -21.47 -63.45 -10.75
C VAL A 270 -21.35 -64.92 -10.32
N ASP A 271 -20.20 -65.34 -9.76
CA ASP A 271 -20.03 -66.70 -9.21
C ASP A 271 -20.87 -66.93 -7.94
N THR A 272 -21.22 -65.86 -7.20
CA THR A 272 -22.23 -65.94 -6.13
C THR A 272 -23.65 -66.02 -6.68
N GLU A 273 -24.04 -65.20 -7.67
CA GLU A 273 -25.39 -65.26 -8.26
C GLU A 273 -25.66 -66.59 -9.00
N MET A 274 -24.65 -67.19 -9.65
CA MET A 274 -24.81 -68.51 -10.28
C MET A 274 -24.95 -69.65 -9.28
N LYS A 275 -24.40 -69.52 -8.05
CA LYS A 275 -24.59 -70.53 -6.99
C LYS A 275 -25.98 -70.51 -6.36
N ASP A 276 -26.64 -69.35 -6.35
CA ASP A 276 -28.03 -69.25 -5.91
C ASP A 276 -29.03 -69.74 -6.97
N ALA A 277 -28.62 -69.85 -8.25
CA ALA A 277 -29.46 -70.32 -9.35
C ALA A 277 -29.48 -71.85 -9.55
N ASP A 278 -28.43 -72.58 -9.14
CA ASP A 278 -28.32 -74.06 -9.25
C ASP A 278 -28.82 -74.78 -7.98
N ALA A 279 -29.49 -74.05 -7.08
CA ALA A 279 -29.86 -74.51 -5.74
C ALA A 279 -31.38 -74.59 -5.47
N ASP A 280 -32.25 -74.60 -6.50
CA ASP A 280 -33.68 -74.90 -6.28
C ASP A 280 -34.37 -75.67 -7.44
N ALA A 281 -34.37 -77.00 -7.34
CA ALA A 281 -35.39 -77.88 -7.92
C ALA A 281 -35.34 -79.28 -7.25
N PRO A 282 -36.29 -79.64 -6.35
CA PRO A 282 -36.18 -80.83 -5.52
C PRO A 282 -36.75 -82.12 -6.15
N LYS A 283 -36.39 -83.27 -5.55
CA LYS A 283 -37.16 -84.53 -5.62
C LYS A 283 -37.24 -85.13 -4.22
N ALA A 284 -38.31 -85.75 -3.75
CA ALA A 284 -39.75 -85.82 -4.06
C ALA A 284 -40.25 -87.04 -3.27
N GLY A 285 -41.41 -86.96 -2.61
CA GLY A 285 -42.11 -88.17 -2.12
C GLY A 285 -42.79 -88.03 -0.75
N ASN A 286 -44.09 -87.72 -0.79
CA ASN A 286 -45.22 -88.29 -0.02
C ASN A 286 -45.08 -88.53 1.52
N ASN A 287 -46.09 -88.27 2.35
CA ASN A 287 -47.54 -88.36 2.11
C ASN A 287 -48.35 -87.62 3.22
N ASP A 288 -49.57 -87.16 2.89
CA ASP A 288 -50.84 -87.13 3.70
C ASP A 288 -50.86 -86.73 5.22
N ALA A 289 -51.86 -86.03 5.77
CA ALA A 289 -53.12 -85.44 5.26
C ALA A 289 -53.77 -84.48 6.32
N GLU A 290 -55.00 -84.01 6.04
CA GLU A 290 -55.96 -83.22 6.87
C GLU A 290 -55.66 -81.70 6.97
N MET A 291 -56.51 -80.77 6.50
CA MET A 291 -57.90 -80.41 6.91
C MET A 291 -57.95 -79.96 8.39
N GLU A 292 -58.56 -78.85 8.82
CA GLU A 292 -59.30 -77.72 8.22
C GLU A 292 -59.06 -76.48 9.15
N GLU A 293 -59.48 -75.23 8.90
CA GLU A 293 -60.56 -74.70 8.05
C GLU A 293 -60.15 -73.32 7.41
N VAL A 294 -61.10 -72.37 7.29
CA VAL A 294 -61.07 -71.05 6.62
C VAL A 294 -61.54 -69.96 7.58
N GLU A 295 -60.87 -68.80 7.63
CA GLU A 295 -61.50 -67.46 7.58
C GLU A 295 -60.52 -66.38 7.09
#